data_AF-A0A0J8RJX0-F1
#
_entry.id   AF-A0A0J8RJX0-F1
#
_cell.length_a   1.000
_cell.length_b   1.000
_cell.length_c   1.000
_cell.angle_alpha   90.00
_cell.angle_beta   90.00
_cell.angle_gamma   90.00
#
_symmetry.space_group_name_H-M   'P 1'
#
loop_
_entity.id
_entity.type
_entity.pdbx_description
1 polymer ?
#
loop_
_entity_poly.entity_id
_entity_poly.type
_entity_poly.pdbx_seq_one_letter_code
_entity_poly.pdbx_strand_id
1 'polypeptide(L)'
;MSVVMTMMWDYIFTRYLFGMDREQRQKLKTLEKQLCEVGPPAAVQRWRATTLSLLSKRRSFQEQRALDTEAVVQEIYRTLSKLLPPPQELEKSILDSLRKVMRAAVNLSIEMRTQKAEYIMLPPLRPEYDTNGDLTRKVHFNANLMNERSGETTSNEELEEQQAVVRIVLFPLVVKKGSDEGEGDEEIVVCPAQVLVARPGKDKKVVRVLSGDRLSANPVSQSIQSFPSIDMDTSNLI
;
A
#
# COMPACT_ATOMS: atom_id res chain seq x y z
N MET A 1 -10.34 -4.98 -6.63
CA MET A 1 -9.68 -3.81 -5.99
C MET A 1 -8.44 -4.20 -5.21
N SER A 2 -8.54 -5.03 -4.16
CA SER A 2 -7.41 -5.34 -3.26
C SER A 2 -6.15 -5.89 -3.95
N VAL A 3 -6.29 -6.87 -4.85
CA VAL A 3 -5.14 -7.44 -5.59
C VAL A 3 -4.47 -6.40 -6.48
N VAL A 4 -5.25 -5.67 -7.27
CA VAL A 4 -4.75 -4.60 -8.15
C VAL A 4 -4.04 -3.52 -7.35
N MET A 5 -4.65 -3.07 -6.24
CA MET A 5 -4.07 -2.05 -5.38
C MET A 5 -2.76 -2.51 -4.74
N THR A 6 -2.70 -3.77 -4.32
CA THR A 6 -1.48 -4.39 -3.81
C THR A 6 -0.37 -4.35 -4.86
N MET A 7 -0.67 -4.76 -6.10
CA MET A 7 0.31 -4.73 -7.20
C MET A 7 0.72 -3.29 -7.55
N MET A 8 -0.20 -2.34 -7.51
CA MET A 8 0.11 -0.91 -7.71
C MET A 8 1.03 -0.40 -6.60
N TRP A 9 0.79 -0.78 -5.35
CA TRP A 9 1.66 -0.42 -4.24
C TRP A 9 3.08 -0.98 -4.47
N ASP A 10 3.19 -2.29 -4.73
CA ASP A 10 4.47 -2.98 -4.95
C ASP A 10 5.24 -2.43 -6.15
N TYR A 11 4.57 -2.18 -7.28
CA TYR A 11 5.25 -1.79 -8.51
C TYR A 11 5.47 -0.28 -8.65
N ILE A 12 4.56 0.53 -8.12
CA ILE A 12 4.52 1.99 -8.33
C ILE A 12 4.91 2.74 -7.05
N PHE A 13 4.13 2.60 -5.98
CA PHE A 13 4.23 3.51 -4.82
C PHE A 13 5.44 3.24 -3.90
N THR A 14 5.96 2.01 -3.87
CA THR A 14 7.21 1.70 -3.13
C THR A 14 8.46 2.24 -3.83
N ARG A 15 8.36 2.67 -5.10
CA ARG A 15 9.52 3.18 -5.84
C ARG A 15 9.92 4.54 -5.31
N TYR A 16 11.24 4.73 -5.17
CA TYR A 16 11.83 6.03 -4.85
C TYR A 16 11.40 7.12 -5.84
N LEU A 17 11.47 6.79 -7.13
CA LEU A 17 10.81 7.49 -8.21
C LEU A 17 10.47 6.45 -9.30
N PHE A 18 9.20 6.32 -9.65
CA PHE A 18 8.79 5.34 -10.67
C PHE A 18 9.35 5.71 -12.05
N GLY A 19 9.90 4.76 -12.79
CA GLY A 19 10.61 5.01 -14.05
C GLY A 19 12.12 5.25 -13.89
N MET A 20 12.63 5.28 -12.66
CA MET A 20 14.05 5.45 -12.37
C MET A 20 14.79 4.12 -12.37
N ASP A 21 15.90 4.08 -13.12
CA ASP A 21 16.83 2.97 -13.15
C ASP A 21 17.41 2.65 -11.75
N ARG A 22 17.77 1.38 -11.55
CA ARG A 22 18.28 0.87 -10.27
C ARG A 22 19.55 1.57 -9.83
N GLU A 23 20.49 1.85 -10.74
CA GLU A 23 21.78 2.45 -10.39
C GLU A 23 21.60 3.90 -9.93
N GLN A 24 20.82 4.69 -10.69
CA GLN A 24 20.50 6.08 -10.32
C GLN A 24 19.79 6.15 -8.98
N ARG A 25 18.84 5.24 -8.75
CA ARG A 25 18.13 5.13 -7.48
C ARG A 25 19.09 4.88 -6.32
N GLN A 26 20.01 3.92 -6.46
CA GLN A 26 20.93 3.59 -5.39
C GLN A 26 21.84 4.77 -5.03
N LYS A 27 22.33 5.49 -6.05
CA LYS A 27 23.16 6.69 -5.86
C LYS A 27 22.39 7.77 -5.08
N LEU A 28 21.15 8.05 -5.46
CA LEU A 28 20.33 9.05 -4.77
C LEU A 28 19.98 8.64 -3.34
N LYS A 29 19.58 7.38 -3.11
CA LYS A 29 19.29 6.88 -1.75
C LYS A 29 20.52 6.94 -0.84
N THR A 30 21.69 6.60 -1.37
CA THR A 30 22.96 6.68 -0.62
C THR A 30 23.30 8.13 -0.27
N LEU A 31 23.16 9.04 -1.23
CA LEU A 31 23.40 10.47 -1.00
C LEU A 31 22.39 11.06 -0.01
N GLU A 32 21.11 10.72 -0.11
CA GLU A 32 20.09 11.16 0.85
C GLU A 32 20.45 10.73 2.27
N LYS A 33 20.84 9.47 2.46
CA LYS A 33 21.28 8.96 3.76
C LYS A 33 22.47 9.75 4.32
N GLN A 34 23.48 10.00 3.50
CA GLN A 34 24.65 10.81 3.90
C GLN A 34 24.28 12.25 4.26
N LEU A 35 23.35 12.86 3.50
CA LEU A 35 22.87 14.21 3.79
C LEU A 35 22.04 14.26 5.08
N CYS A 36 21.26 13.22 5.40
CA CYS A 36 20.53 13.12 6.67
C CYS A 36 21.45 13.02 7.90
N GLU A 37 22.67 12.50 7.76
CA GLU A 37 23.63 12.39 8.87
C GLU A 37 24.22 13.75 9.29
N VAL A 38 24.23 14.75 8.40
CA VAL A 38 24.93 16.03 8.61
C VAL A 38 24.06 17.26 8.44
N GLY A 39 22.99 17.18 7.66
CA GLY A 39 22.17 18.31 7.25
C GLY A 39 20.87 18.42 8.07
N PRO A 40 20.33 19.64 8.23
CA PRO A 40 19.01 19.80 8.84
C PRO A 40 17.94 19.10 7.97
N PRO A 41 16.96 18.40 8.56
CA PRO A 41 15.98 17.60 7.83
C PRO A 41 15.28 18.35 6.67
N ALA A 42 14.89 19.60 6.90
CA ALA A 42 14.23 20.43 5.89
C ALA A 42 15.09 20.71 4.65
N ALA A 43 16.42 20.86 4.83
CA ALA A 43 17.32 21.05 3.70
C ALA A 43 17.43 19.77 2.86
N VAL A 44 17.47 18.59 3.50
CA VAL A 44 17.53 17.30 2.82
C VAL A 44 16.23 17.02 2.07
N GLN A 45 15.07 17.26 2.70
CA GLN A 45 13.76 17.12 2.05
C GLN A 45 13.62 18.05 0.84
N ARG A 46 14.05 19.32 0.96
CA ARG A 46 14.07 20.28 -0.15
C ARG A 46 15.01 19.84 -1.28
N TRP A 47 16.20 19.35 -0.95
CA TRP A 47 17.14 18.81 -1.93
C TRP A 47 16.53 17.63 -2.70
N ARG A 48 15.92 16.67 -1.98
CA ARG A 48 15.24 15.51 -2.58
C ARG A 48 14.14 15.98 -3.53
N ALA A 49 13.21 16.78 -3.03
CA ALA A 49 12.07 17.28 -3.80
C ALA A 49 12.54 17.96 -5.10
N THR A 50 13.47 18.91 -5.00
CA THR A 50 14.02 19.64 -6.14
C THR A 50 14.69 18.70 -7.15
N THR A 51 15.53 17.79 -6.66
CA THR A 51 16.27 16.85 -7.51
C THR A 51 15.32 15.93 -8.27
N LEU A 52 14.34 15.33 -7.57
CA LEU A 52 13.35 14.45 -8.19
C LEU A 52 12.44 15.21 -9.17
N SER A 53 12.05 16.45 -8.84
CA SER A 53 11.30 17.31 -9.77
C SER A 53 12.08 17.55 -11.07
N LEU A 54 13.36 17.88 -10.99
CA LEU A 54 14.20 18.12 -12.17
C LEU A 54 14.40 16.85 -13.00
N LEU A 55 14.68 15.71 -12.35
CA LEU A 55 14.84 14.42 -13.03
C LEU A 55 13.55 13.99 -13.75
N SER A 56 12.39 14.20 -13.14
CA SER A 56 11.08 13.84 -13.71
C SER A 56 10.75 14.58 -15.02
N LYS A 57 11.35 15.76 -15.25
CA LYS A 57 11.15 16.59 -16.44
C LYS A 57 12.01 16.16 -17.63
N ARG A 58 13.00 15.28 -17.44
CA ARG A 58 13.87 14.83 -18.53
C ARG A 58 13.08 13.99 -19.54
N ARG A 59 13.23 14.27 -20.83
CA ARG A 59 12.55 13.52 -21.90
C ARG A 59 12.81 12.01 -21.84
N SER A 60 14.09 11.63 -21.74
CA SER A 60 14.49 10.22 -21.55
C SER A 60 13.78 9.53 -20.37
N PHE A 61 13.58 10.25 -19.27
CA PHE A 61 12.86 9.73 -18.11
C PHE A 61 11.37 9.55 -18.40
N GLN A 62 10.74 10.50 -19.09
CA GLN A 62 9.32 10.39 -19.47
C GLN A 62 9.06 9.22 -20.44
N GLU A 63 9.97 8.99 -21.39
CA GLU A 63 9.92 7.87 -22.32
C GLU A 63 10.08 6.54 -21.58
N GLN A 64 11.09 6.41 -20.70
CA GLN A 64 11.27 5.22 -19.86
C GLN A 64 10.06 4.96 -18.96
N ARG A 65 9.54 6.00 -18.32
CA ARG A 65 8.34 5.92 -17.46
C ARG A 65 7.13 5.39 -18.23
N ALA A 66 6.95 5.79 -19.48
CA ALA A 66 5.84 5.31 -20.31
C ALA A 66 5.99 3.81 -20.62
N LEU A 67 7.21 3.34 -20.93
CA LEU A 67 7.50 1.93 -21.13
C LEU A 67 7.26 1.11 -19.86
N ASP A 68 7.76 1.58 -18.72
CA ASP A 68 7.57 0.92 -17.43
C ASP A 68 6.10 0.88 -17.02
N THR A 69 5.34 1.94 -17.32
CA THR A 69 3.89 1.97 -17.08
C THR A 69 3.18 0.89 -17.88
N GLU A 70 3.50 0.74 -19.17
CA GLU A 70 2.89 -0.31 -20.00
C GLU A 70 3.29 -1.70 -19.51
N ALA A 71 4.55 -1.91 -19.09
CA ALA A 71 4.99 -3.17 -18.50
C ALA A 71 4.17 -3.54 -17.25
N VAL A 72 3.91 -2.57 -16.36
CA VAL A 72 3.06 -2.78 -15.17
C VAL A 72 1.62 -3.08 -15.54
N VAL A 73 1.06 -2.38 -16.54
CA VAL A 73 -0.30 -2.67 -17.06
C VAL A 73 -0.41 -4.12 -17.52
N GLN A 74 0.54 -4.56 -18.36
CA GLN A 74 0.54 -5.92 -18.89
C GLN A 74 0.68 -6.96 -17.77
N GLU A 75 1.52 -6.70 -16.77
CA GLU A 75 1.73 -7.61 -15.66
C GLU A 75 0.50 -7.75 -14.76
N ILE A 76 -0.16 -6.63 -14.44
CA ILE A 76 -1.42 -6.64 -13.68
C ILE A 76 -2.50 -7.36 -14.48
N TYR A 77 -2.67 -7.02 -15.76
CA TYR A 77 -3.66 -7.66 -16.61
C TYR A 77 -3.44 -9.17 -16.70
N ARG A 78 -2.21 -9.62 -16.98
CA ARG A 78 -1.83 -11.03 -17.04
C ARG A 78 -2.15 -11.77 -15.74
N THR A 79 -1.90 -11.14 -14.59
CA THR A 79 -2.19 -11.73 -13.29
C THR A 79 -3.69 -11.85 -13.05
N LEU A 80 -4.46 -10.80 -13.38
CA LEU A 80 -5.92 -10.83 -13.26
C LEU A 80 -6.55 -11.85 -14.21
N SER A 81 -6.11 -11.94 -15.46
CA SER A 81 -6.65 -12.87 -16.45
C SER A 81 -6.45 -14.34 -16.07
N LYS A 82 -5.42 -14.67 -15.27
CA LYS A 82 -5.25 -16.02 -14.71
C LYS A 82 -6.28 -16.35 -13.63
N LEU A 83 -6.72 -15.34 -12.87
CA LEU A 83 -7.70 -15.51 -11.79
C LEU A 83 -9.14 -15.42 -12.31
N LEU A 84 -9.37 -14.50 -13.25
CA LEU A 84 -10.66 -14.16 -13.83
C LEU A 84 -10.46 -13.89 -15.33
N PRO A 85 -10.52 -14.93 -16.19
CA PRO A 85 -10.37 -14.76 -17.62
C PRO A 85 -11.44 -13.79 -18.16
N PRO A 86 -11.06 -12.70 -18.84
CA PRO A 86 -12.02 -11.74 -19.36
C PRO A 86 -12.78 -12.31 -20.58
N PRO A 87 -14.02 -11.85 -20.84
CA PRO A 87 -14.67 -12.07 -22.13
C PRO A 87 -13.88 -11.43 -23.27
N GLN A 88 -13.71 -12.13 -24.38
CA GLN A 88 -12.84 -11.71 -25.50
C GLN A 88 -13.22 -10.33 -26.04
N GLU A 89 -14.52 -10.05 -26.16
CA GLU A 89 -15.04 -8.77 -26.65
C GLU A 89 -14.74 -7.58 -25.73
N LEU A 90 -14.45 -7.82 -24.43
CA LEU A 90 -14.17 -6.77 -23.46
C LEU A 90 -12.68 -6.57 -23.18
N GLU A 91 -11.80 -7.47 -23.65
CA GLU A 91 -10.37 -7.45 -23.33
C GLU A 91 -9.71 -6.08 -23.58
N LYS A 92 -9.93 -5.53 -24.78
CA LYS A 92 -9.37 -4.23 -25.17
C LYS A 92 -9.86 -3.09 -24.27
N SER A 93 -11.16 -3.07 -23.97
CA SER A 93 -11.78 -2.04 -23.12
C SER A 93 -11.27 -2.10 -21.68
N ILE A 94 -11.12 -3.31 -21.14
CA ILE A 94 -10.56 -3.55 -19.80
C ILE A 94 -9.11 -3.08 -19.76
N LEU A 95 -8.31 -3.43 -20.76
CA LEU A 95 -6.91 -3.04 -20.84
C LEU A 95 -6.74 -1.53 -20.95
N ASP A 96 -7.55 -0.86 -21.77
CA ASP A 96 -7.53 0.60 -21.91
C ASP A 96 -7.98 1.31 -20.63
N SER A 97 -8.94 0.75 -19.90
CA SER A 97 -9.35 1.25 -18.59
C SER A 97 -8.23 1.08 -17.56
N LEU A 98 -7.56 -0.07 -17.55
CA LEU A 98 -6.41 -0.32 -16.68
C LEU A 98 -5.26 0.64 -16.97
N ARG A 99 -4.96 0.93 -18.25
CA ARG A 99 -3.96 1.95 -18.64
C ARG A 99 -4.26 3.32 -18.05
N LYS A 100 -5.52 3.75 -18.08
CA LYS A 100 -5.92 5.06 -17.50
C LYS A 100 -5.66 5.09 -15.99
N VAL A 101 -6.04 4.04 -15.27
CA VAL A 101 -5.80 3.92 -13.82
C VAL A 101 -4.31 3.89 -13.51
N MET A 102 -3.51 3.12 -14.26
CA MET A 102 -2.06 3.05 -14.04
C MET A 102 -1.38 4.39 -14.30
N ARG A 103 -1.77 5.11 -15.36
CA ARG A 103 -1.23 6.46 -15.64
C ARG A 103 -1.54 7.43 -14.50
N ALA A 104 -2.77 7.42 -13.97
CA ALA A 104 -3.14 8.26 -12.84
C ALA A 104 -2.30 7.93 -11.59
N ALA A 105 -2.13 6.64 -11.29
CA ALA A 105 -1.32 6.20 -10.15
C ALA A 105 0.16 6.55 -10.29
N VAL A 106 0.73 6.38 -11.48
CA VAL A 106 2.12 6.77 -11.77
C VAL A 106 2.28 8.28 -11.61
N ASN A 107 1.40 9.10 -12.18
CA ASN A 107 1.47 10.55 -12.03
C ASN A 107 1.38 10.96 -10.54
N LEU A 108 0.43 10.39 -9.80
CA LEU A 108 0.29 10.63 -8.37
C LEU A 108 1.57 10.25 -7.60
N SER A 109 2.20 9.11 -7.93
CA SER A 109 3.44 8.69 -7.28
C SER A 109 4.59 9.69 -7.51
N ILE A 110 4.67 10.28 -8.70
CA ILE A 110 5.68 11.31 -9.00
C ILE A 110 5.34 12.59 -8.23
N GLU A 111 4.09 13.03 -8.26
CA GLU A 111 3.64 14.22 -7.52
C GLU A 111 3.97 14.10 -6.04
N MET A 112 3.61 12.99 -5.40
CA MET A 112 3.94 12.66 -4.01
C MET A 112 5.45 12.71 -3.72
N ARG A 113 6.28 12.05 -4.55
CA ARG A 113 7.73 11.98 -4.35
C ARG A 113 8.46 13.31 -4.59
N THR A 114 7.83 14.23 -5.32
CA THR A 114 8.40 15.55 -5.62
C THR A 114 7.99 16.65 -4.66
N GLN A 115 7.15 16.34 -3.66
CA GLN A 115 6.86 17.28 -2.57
C GLN A 115 8.02 17.34 -1.58
N LYS A 116 8.14 18.49 -0.86
CA LYS A 116 9.05 18.61 0.27
C LYS A 116 8.58 17.69 1.40
N ALA A 117 7.32 17.85 1.82
CA ALA A 117 6.63 16.92 2.71
C ALA A 117 6.66 15.50 2.15
N GLU A 118 6.78 14.52 3.04
CA GLU A 118 6.84 13.13 2.64
C GLU A 118 5.44 12.51 2.60
N TYR A 119 5.01 12.08 1.42
CA TYR A 119 3.76 11.35 1.26
C TYR A 119 4.04 9.86 1.21
N ILE A 120 3.53 9.13 2.20
CA ILE A 120 3.78 7.71 2.38
C ILE A 120 2.47 6.96 2.19
N MET A 121 2.47 6.03 1.24
CA MET A 121 1.42 5.04 1.11
C MET A 121 1.84 3.81 1.89
N LEU A 122 1.21 3.59 3.04
CA LEU A 122 1.58 2.49 3.93
C LEU A 122 1.18 1.15 3.30
N PRO A 123 1.97 0.09 3.53
CA PRO A 123 1.59 -1.24 3.09
C PRO A 123 0.19 -1.58 3.61
N PRO A 124 -0.67 -2.20 2.78
CA PRO A 124 -1.97 -2.64 3.27
C PRO A 124 -1.75 -3.59 4.45
N LEU A 125 -2.32 -3.25 5.61
CA LEU A 125 -2.27 -4.11 6.79
C LEU A 125 -2.97 -5.44 6.44
N ARG A 126 -2.17 -6.50 6.25
CA ARG A 126 -2.72 -7.81 5.91
C ARG A 126 -2.98 -8.59 7.20
N PRO A 127 -4.21 -9.09 7.38
CA PRO A 127 -4.45 -10.09 8.40
C PRO A 127 -3.66 -11.36 8.00
N GLU A 128 -2.91 -11.91 8.95
CA GLU A 128 -2.12 -13.12 8.73
C GLU A 128 -2.98 -14.35 9.02
N TYR A 129 -2.83 -15.40 8.22
CA TYR A 129 -3.53 -16.67 8.38
C TYR A 129 -2.50 -17.78 8.52
N ASP A 130 -2.77 -18.77 9.36
CA ASP A 130 -1.95 -19.98 9.45
C ASP A 130 -2.17 -20.91 8.26
N THR A 131 -1.45 -22.04 8.25
CA THR A 131 -1.56 -23.09 7.23
C THR A 131 -2.94 -23.75 7.17
N ASN A 132 -3.79 -23.55 8.18
CA ASN A 132 -5.15 -24.08 8.25
C ASN A 132 -6.18 -23.06 7.73
N GLY A 133 -5.76 -21.84 7.42
CA GLY A 133 -6.62 -20.73 7.04
C GLY A 133 -7.27 -20.02 8.23
N ASP A 134 -6.79 -20.26 9.45
CA ASP A 134 -7.24 -19.57 10.66
C ASP A 134 -6.43 -18.29 10.87
N LEU A 135 -7.11 -17.25 11.36
CA LEU A 135 -6.56 -15.90 11.48
C LEU A 135 -5.56 -15.81 12.67
N THR A 136 -4.26 -15.68 12.37
CA THR A 136 -3.18 -15.60 13.37
C THR A 136 -2.96 -14.19 13.89
N ARG A 137 -2.98 -13.19 13.00
CA ARG A 137 -2.83 -11.78 13.38
C ARG A 137 -4.08 -10.98 12.99
N LYS A 138 -4.83 -10.56 14.02
CA LYS A 138 -6.00 -9.70 13.84
C LYS A 138 -5.58 -8.25 13.74
N VAL A 139 -6.01 -7.59 12.67
CA VAL A 139 -5.96 -6.14 12.57
C VAL A 139 -7.35 -5.64 12.96
N HIS A 140 -7.44 -4.92 14.07
CA HIS A 140 -8.69 -4.32 14.51
C HIS A 140 -8.94 -3.02 13.75
N PHE A 141 -10.22 -2.75 13.51
CA PHE A 141 -10.67 -1.52 12.88
C PHE A 141 -10.36 -0.32 13.78
N ASN A 142 -9.86 0.75 13.20
CA ASN A 142 -9.55 2.01 13.88
C ASN A 142 -10.21 3.15 13.11
N ALA A 143 -11.15 3.87 13.72
CA ALA A 143 -11.96 4.87 13.02
C ALA A 143 -11.16 6.09 12.55
N ASN A 144 -10.04 6.40 13.21
CA ASN A 144 -9.15 7.50 12.82
C ASN A 144 -8.30 7.16 11.59
N LEU A 145 -8.01 5.88 11.36
CA LEU A 145 -7.10 5.42 10.31
C LEU A 145 -7.81 4.69 9.17
N MET A 146 -9.06 4.28 9.35
CA MET A 146 -9.76 3.37 8.44
C MET A 146 -11.21 3.78 8.18
N ASN A 147 -11.68 3.51 6.97
CA ASN A 147 -13.06 3.64 6.54
C ASN A 147 -13.57 2.30 6.03
N GLU A 148 -14.74 1.88 6.52
CA GLU A 148 -15.44 0.71 6.01
C GLU A 148 -16.14 1.03 4.67
N ARG A 149 -16.06 0.13 3.69
CA ARG A 149 -16.57 0.39 2.32
C ARG A 149 -17.61 -0.57 1.80
N SER A 150 -18.17 -1.43 2.64
CA SER A 150 -19.26 -2.33 2.24
C SER A 150 -20.59 -1.60 2.04
N GLY A 151 -20.77 -0.41 2.62
CA GLY A 151 -22.02 0.35 2.53
C GLY A 151 -23.17 -0.22 3.37
N GLU A 152 -22.91 -1.24 4.19
CA GLU A 152 -23.90 -1.85 5.08
C GLU A 152 -23.69 -1.46 6.56
N THR A 153 -22.79 -0.52 6.83
CA THR A 153 -22.39 -0.13 8.20
C THR A 153 -22.85 1.29 8.51
N THR A 154 -23.31 1.52 9.73
CA THR A 154 -23.90 2.80 10.14
C THR A 154 -22.84 3.84 10.54
N SER A 155 -21.78 3.42 11.24
CA SER A 155 -20.70 4.29 11.72
C SER A 155 -19.37 3.54 11.84
N ASN A 156 -18.25 4.26 11.66
CA ASN A 156 -16.89 3.74 11.84
C ASN A 156 -16.54 3.58 13.33
N GLU A 157 -17.05 4.46 14.18
CA GLU A 157 -16.83 4.47 15.63
C GLU A 157 -17.43 3.21 16.26
N GLU A 158 -18.65 2.82 15.84
CA GLU A 158 -19.29 1.57 16.29
C GLU A 158 -18.44 0.33 15.95
N LEU A 159 -17.77 0.32 14.79
CA LEU A 159 -16.89 -0.79 14.40
C LEU A 159 -15.63 -0.87 15.27
N GLU A 160 -15.07 0.28 15.66
CA GLU A 160 -13.92 0.34 16.55
C GLU A 160 -14.31 -0.12 17.97
N GLU A 161 -15.45 0.34 18.49
CA GLU A 161 -16.01 -0.10 19.78
C GLU A 161 -16.25 -1.62 19.81
N GLN A 162 -16.75 -2.18 18.71
CA GLN A 162 -16.99 -3.62 18.56
C GLN A 162 -15.71 -4.43 18.29
N GLN A 163 -14.54 -3.79 18.23
CA GLN A 163 -13.26 -4.42 17.90
C GLN A 163 -13.32 -5.21 16.58
N ALA A 164 -14.04 -4.67 15.60
CA ALA A 164 -14.27 -5.32 14.32
C ALA A 164 -12.95 -5.71 13.65
N VAL A 165 -12.89 -6.91 13.12
CA VAL A 165 -11.65 -7.45 12.52
C VAL A 165 -11.61 -7.08 11.05
N VAL A 166 -10.57 -6.37 10.62
CA VAL A 166 -10.33 -6.07 9.21
C VAL A 166 -10.01 -7.37 8.47
N ARG A 167 -10.68 -7.60 7.34
CA ARG A 167 -10.47 -8.78 6.48
C ARG A 167 -9.67 -8.44 5.23
N ILE A 168 -10.02 -7.33 4.59
CA ILE A 168 -9.45 -6.95 3.29
C ILE A 168 -9.21 -5.45 3.29
N VAL A 169 -8.02 -5.03 2.84
CA VAL A 169 -7.72 -3.65 2.51
C VAL A 169 -7.97 -3.43 1.01
N LEU A 170 -8.87 -2.52 0.69
CA LEU A 170 -9.22 -2.11 -0.67
C LEU A 170 -8.33 -0.99 -1.20
N PHE A 171 -7.95 -0.06 -0.30
CA PHE A 171 -7.05 1.05 -0.59
C PHE A 171 -6.20 1.35 0.66
N PRO A 172 -4.89 1.54 0.54
CA PRO A 172 -3.99 1.74 1.68
C PRO A 172 -4.16 3.10 2.34
N LEU A 173 -3.70 3.20 3.59
CA LEU A 173 -3.58 4.46 4.31
C LEU A 173 -2.51 5.33 3.65
N VAL A 174 -2.83 6.61 3.42
CA VAL A 174 -1.90 7.61 2.92
C VAL A 174 -1.68 8.66 4.01
N VAL A 175 -0.43 8.84 4.39
CA VAL A 175 0.01 9.80 5.40
C VAL A 175 0.90 10.86 4.74
N LYS A 176 0.76 12.10 5.18
CA LYS A 176 1.70 13.19 4.91
C LYS A 176 2.51 13.42 6.18
N LYS A 177 3.83 13.32 6.07
CA LYS A 177 4.77 13.62 7.13
C LYS A 177 5.47 14.96 6.86
N GLY A 178 5.49 15.83 7.85
CA GLY A 178 6.11 17.15 7.79
C GLY A 178 5.26 18.21 7.07
N SER A 179 5.67 19.46 7.23
CA SER A 179 5.03 20.63 6.64
C SER A 179 5.32 20.76 5.15
N ASP A 180 4.62 21.68 4.46
CA ASP A 180 4.89 21.98 3.04
C ASP A 180 6.28 22.60 2.80
N GLU A 181 6.94 23.06 3.87
CA GLU A 181 8.34 23.50 3.83
C GLU A 181 9.34 22.38 4.09
N GLY A 182 8.87 21.18 4.43
CA GLY A 182 9.68 20.01 4.77
C GLY A 182 10.18 20.01 6.21
N GLU A 183 9.48 20.71 7.11
CA GLU A 183 9.84 20.85 8.51
C GLU A 183 8.94 19.99 9.41
N GLY A 184 9.50 19.51 10.52
CA GLY A 184 8.80 18.70 11.51
C GLY A 184 8.59 17.25 11.09
N ASP A 185 8.12 16.45 12.05
CA ASP A 185 7.86 15.02 11.90
C ASP A 185 6.38 14.67 12.11
N GLU A 186 5.50 15.68 12.16
CA GLU A 186 4.07 15.48 12.35
C GLU A 186 3.46 14.70 11.18
N GLU A 187 2.64 13.70 11.51
CA GLU A 187 1.98 12.83 10.55
C GLU A 187 0.49 13.14 10.50
N ILE A 188 -0.01 13.44 9.29
CA ILE A 188 -1.41 13.72 9.02
C ILE A 188 -1.96 12.66 8.08
N VAL A 189 -3.09 12.07 8.45
CA VAL A 189 -3.83 11.16 7.57
C VAL A 189 -4.44 11.96 6.42
N VAL A 190 -3.94 11.73 5.22
CA VAL A 190 -4.46 12.35 3.98
C VAL A 190 -5.62 11.53 3.44
N CYS A 191 -5.48 10.21 3.46
CA CYS A 191 -6.51 9.29 3.02
C CYS A 191 -6.54 8.09 3.97
N PRO A 192 -7.61 7.90 4.77
CA PRO A 192 -7.77 6.70 5.59
C PRO A 192 -7.67 5.43 4.73
N ALA A 193 -7.21 4.33 5.32
CA ALA A 193 -7.29 3.03 4.64
C ALA A 193 -8.76 2.69 4.37
N GLN A 194 -9.04 2.16 3.19
CA GLN A 194 -10.38 1.71 2.83
C GLN A 194 -10.42 0.20 3.01
N VAL A 195 -11.29 -0.29 3.88
CA VAL A 195 -11.26 -1.68 4.34
C VAL A 195 -12.64 -2.33 4.31
N LEU A 196 -12.66 -3.66 4.37
CA LEU A 196 -13.83 -4.48 4.64
C LEU A 196 -13.58 -5.25 5.94
N VAL A 197 -14.56 -5.26 6.83
CA VAL A 197 -14.48 -5.92 8.14
C VAL A 197 -15.25 -7.25 8.16
N ALA A 198 -14.85 -8.16 9.05
CA ALA A 198 -15.56 -9.38 9.36
C ALA A 198 -16.88 -9.04 10.03
N ARG A 199 -17.96 -9.75 9.67
CA ARG A 199 -19.28 -9.52 10.25
C ARG A 199 -19.70 -10.69 11.14
N PRO A 200 -20.18 -10.43 12.36
CA PRO A 200 -20.79 -11.46 13.17
C PRO A 200 -22.06 -11.98 12.47
N GLY A 201 -22.10 -13.28 12.17
CA GLY A 201 -23.31 -13.97 11.68
C GLY A 201 -23.36 -14.33 10.18
N LYS A 202 -22.55 -13.71 9.30
CA LYS A 202 -22.49 -14.06 7.86
C LYS A 202 -21.39 -15.10 7.52
N ASP A 203 -20.44 -15.35 8.42
CA ASP A 203 -19.27 -16.23 8.19
C ASP A 203 -19.58 -17.75 8.15
N LYS A 204 -20.84 -18.18 8.38
CA LYS A 204 -21.22 -19.61 8.41
C LYS A 204 -21.45 -20.28 7.04
N LYS A 205 -21.20 -19.61 5.92
CA LYS A 205 -21.32 -20.19 4.57
C LYS A 205 -20.00 -20.24 3.80
N VAL A 206 -18.91 -20.65 4.45
CA VAL A 206 -17.79 -21.23 3.71
C VAL A 206 -18.16 -22.69 3.45
N VAL A 207 -18.52 -22.99 2.20
CA VAL A 207 -18.78 -24.36 1.72
C VAL A 207 -17.50 -25.17 1.91
N ARG A 208 -17.44 -25.95 3.00
CA ARG A 208 -16.41 -26.98 3.19
C ARG A 208 -16.59 -28.01 2.07
N VAL A 209 -15.69 -27.99 1.09
CA VAL A 209 -15.45 -29.17 0.26
C VAL A 209 -14.87 -30.23 1.19
N LEU A 210 -15.63 -31.29 1.39
CA LEU A 210 -15.30 -32.41 2.26
C LEU A 210 -14.05 -33.13 1.71
N SER A 211 -13.00 -33.19 2.51
CA SER A 211 -11.96 -34.23 2.40
C SER A 211 -11.48 -34.54 3.82
N GLY A 212 -11.53 -35.82 4.16
CA GLY A 212 -11.53 -36.31 5.53
C GLY A 212 -10.16 -36.57 6.16
N ASP A 213 -10.25 -36.70 7.48
CA ASP A 213 -9.50 -37.62 8.36
C ASP A 213 -8.01 -37.35 8.65
N ARG A 214 -7.70 -36.78 9.83
CA ARG A 214 -7.07 -37.47 11.00
C ARG A 214 -6.33 -36.54 12.01
N LEU A 215 -6.70 -36.71 13.29
CA LEU A 215 -5.90 -36.80 14.54
C LEU A 215 -5.14 -35.58 15.15
N SER A 216 -5.76 -35.05 16.23
CA SER A 216 -5.28 -34.88 17.63
C SER A 216 -3.95 -34.17 18.01
N ALA A 217 -4.06 -33.08 18.80
CA ALA A 217 -3.62 -32.95 20.22
C ALA A 217 -2.87 -31.63 20.64
N ASN A 218 -3.60 -30.81 21.42
CA ASN A 218 -3.28 -30.00 22.61
C ASN A 218 -2.30 -28.78 22.67
N PRO A 219 -2.58 -27.80 23.58
CA PRO A 219 -2.12 -26.40 23.48
C PRO A 219 -1.32 -25.87 24.70
N VAL A 220 -0.34 -25.00 24.48
CA VAL A 220 0.25 -24.04 25.46
C VAL A 220 1.01 -22.98 24.63
N SER A 221 1.09 -21.66 24.87
CA SER A 221 0.82 -20.77 26.00
C SER A 221 0.57 -19.36 25.45
N GLN A 222 -0.18 -18.54 26.19
CA GLN A 222 -0.47 -17.13 25.91
C GLN A 222 0.77 -16.23 26.01
N SER A 223 0.88 -15.25 25.12
CA SER A 223 1.61 -14.00 25.38
C SER A 223 0.82 -12.82 24.81
N ILE A 224 0.24 -12.03 25.70
CA ILE A 224 -0.36 -10.72 25.42
C ILE A 224 0.79 -9.78 25.06
N GLN A 225 0.80 -9.21 23.86
CA GLN A 225 1.64 -8.07 23.55
C GLN A 225 0.77 -6.92 23.04
N SER A 226 0.76 -5.89 23.86
CA SER A 226 0.33 -4.52 23.58
C SER A 226 1.10 -3.95 22.39
N PHE A 227 0.40 -3.08 21.64
CA PHE A 227 0.94 -2.27 20.55
C PHE A 227 2.35 -1.74 20.87
N PRO A 228 3.35 -1.97 20.01
CA PRO A 228 4.56 -1.17 20.08
C PRO A 228 4.21 0.24 19.61
N SER A 229 4.67 1.25 20.36
CA SER A 229 4.89 2.59 19.80
C SER A 229 5.61 2.42 18.48
N ILE A 230 5.07 3.01 17.42
CA ILE A 230 5.68 2.99 16.10
C ILE A 230 6.93 3.88 16.17
N ASP A 231 8.02 3.35 16.71
CA ASP A 231 9.35 3.76 16.28
C ASP A 231 9.55 3.10 14.92
N MET A 232 9.22 3.85 13.88
CA MET A 232 9.62 3.51 12.52
C MET A 232 11.13 3.66 12.43
N ASP A 233 11.87 2.60 12.78
CA ASP A 233 13.24 2.46 12.34
C ASP A 233 13.22 2.28 10.81
N THR A 234 13.30 3.42 10.13
CA THR A 234 13.25 3.55 8.67
C THR A 234 14.47 2.93 7.99
N SER A 235 15.46 2.44 8.75
CA SER A 235 16.71 1.87 8.24
C SER A 235 16.53 0.66 7.31
N ASN A 236 15.38 -0.03 7.34
CA ASN A 236 15.10 -1.19 6.47
C ASN A 236 14.07 -0.95 5.35
N LEU A 237 13.61 0.30 5.16
CA LEU A 237 12.80 0.71 3.98
C LEU A 237 13.54 1.72 3.07
N ILE A 238 14.83 1.94 3.32
CA ILE A 238 15.76 2.78 2.53
C ILE A 238 16.48 1.97 1.46
#